data_AF-A0A2A4JCY1-F1
#
_entry.id   AF-A0A2A4JCY1-F1
#
_cell.length_a   1.000
_cell.length_b   1.000
_cell.length_c   1.000
_cell.angle_alpha   90.00
_cell.angle_beta   90.00
_cell.angle_gamma   90.00
#
_symmetry.space_group_name_H-M   'P 1'
#
loop_
_entity.id
_entity.type
_entity.pdbx_description
1 polymer ?
#
loop_
_entity_poly.entity_id
_entity_poly.type
_entity_poly.pdbx_seq_one_letter_code
_entity_poly.pdbx_strand_id
1 'polypeptide(L)'
;MKYFVVFAVFALAFAAEEQKEDERPKTYKRLIPADVLRDFPGMCFASTRCATVEPGNSWDLSPFCGRSTCVVSEDQPPRLLELVEDCGPLPLANPKCKLDTDATNKTAPFPGCCPIFTCEDGVKLEYPELPTPAPEAEKKEEEKKA
;
A
#
# COMPACT_ATOMS: atom_id res chain seq x y z
N MET A 1 -4.12 16.89 -60.82
CA MET A 1 -4.91 16.28 -59.74
C MET A 1 -4.09 16.43 -58.46
N LYS A 2 -4.30 17.42 -57.59
CA LYS A 2 -5.52 17.87 -56.90
C LYS A 2 -5.96 16.89 -55.81
N TYR A 3 -5.16 16.77 -54.74
CA TYR A 3 -5.67 16.43 -53.40
C TYR A 3 -4.85 17.20 -52.35
N PHE A 4 -5.34 18.40 -52.05
CA PHE A 4 -5.14 19.04 -50.75
C PHE A 4 -5.83 18.15 -49.72
N VAL A 5 -5.08 17.51 -48.83
CA VAL A 5 -5.61 16.99 -47.57
C VAL A 5 -4.87 17.70 -46.45
N VAL A 6 -5.52 18.73 -45.96
CA VAL A 6 -5.17 19.47 -44.74
C VAL A 6 -5.39 18.53 -43.56
N PHE A 7 -4.31 17.95 -43.02
CA PHE A 7 -4.34 17.27 -41.73
C PHE A 7 -4.16 18.32 -40.62
N ALA A 8 -5.25 19.01 -40.32
CA ALA A 8 -5.41 19.74 -39.07
C ALA A 8 -6.03 18.78 -38.05
N VAL A 9 -5.20 18.13 -37.24
CA VAL A 9 -5.66 17.40 -36.04
C VAL A 9 -4.93 17.97 -34.84
N PHE A 10 -5.63 18.92 -34.23
CA PHE A 10 -5.76 19.19 -32.80
C PHE A 10 -4.63 18.73 -31.88
N ALA A 11 -4.02 19.75 -31.27
CA ALA A 11 -3.25 19.69 -30.05
C ALA A 11 -3.88 18.76 -29.00
N LEU A 12 -3.16 17.70 -28.65
CA LEU A 12 -3.20 17.13 -27.30
C LEU A 12 -1.94 17.63 -26.62
N ALA A 13 -2.02 18.86 -26.11
CA ALA A 13 -1.16 19.27 -25.02
C ALA A 13 -1.43 18.28 -23.88
N PHE A 14 -0.53 17.32 -23.70
CA PHE A 14 -0.39 16.62 -22.44
C PHE A 14 0.00 17.70 -21.42
N ALA A 15 -1.01 18.31 -20.81
CA ALA A 15 -0.87 18.91 -19.51
C ALA A 15 -0.50 17.76 -18.58
N ALA A 16 0.81 17.54 -18.42
CA ALA A 16 1.33 16.89 -17.24
C ALA A 16 0.86 17.76 -16.08
N GLU A 17 -0.27 17.38 -15.48
CA GLU A 17 -0.67 17.90 -14.20
C GLU A 17 0.47 17.53 -13.24
N GLU A 18 1.34 18.50 -12.96
CA GLU A 18 2.19 18.49 -11.77
C GLU A 18 1.25 18.33 -10.57
N GLN A 19 1.06 17.08 -10.15
CA GLN A 19 0.54 16.80 -8.83
C GLN A 19 1.59 17.27 -7.86
N LYS A 20 1.36 18.49 -7.36
CA LYS A 20 1.94 19.10 -6.18
C LYS A 20 2.45 18.04 -5.20
N GLU A 21 3.76 17.83 -5.23
CA GLU A 21 4.50 17.02 -4.27
C GLU A 21 4.33 17.64 -2.86
N ASP A 22 3.58 16.96 -1.98
CA ASP A 22 3.77 16.97 -0.51
C ASP A 22 2.72 16.14 0.28
N GLU A 23 1.83 15.37 -0.37
CA GLU A 23 0.92 14.45 0.35
C GLU A 23 1.36 13.00 0.11
N ARG A 24 2.05 12.41 1.09
CA ARG A 24 2.35 10.97 1.15
C ARG A 24 1.08 10.16 0.82
N PRO A 25 1.18 9.04 0.08
CA PRO A 25 0.03 8.19 -0.20
C PRO A 25 -0.72 7.83 1.08
N LYS A 26 -2.04 8.00 1.09
CA LYS A 26 -2.92 7.72 2.25
C LYS A 26 -2.91 6.24 2.69
N THR A 27 -2.31 5.38 1.88
CA THR A 27 -2.19 3.95 2.13
C THR A 27 -0.75 3.49 1.94
N TYR A 28 -0.33 2.56 2.79
CA TYR A 28 0.99 1.95 2.79
C TYR A 28 0.87 0.51 2.36
N LYS A 29 1.83 0.04 1.55
CA LYS A 29 1.85 -1.34 1.04
C LYS A 29 3.12 -2.03 1.49
N ARG A 30 2.99 -3.29 1.91
CA ARG A 30 4.12 -4.16 2.25
C ARG A 30 3.81 -5.61 1.96
N LEU A 31 4.82 -6.34 1.51
CA LEU A 31 4.77 -7.79 1.39
C LEU A 31 5.32 -8.41 2.66
N ILE A 32 4.57 -9.34 3.24
CA ILE A 32 5.04 -10.19 4.35
C ILE A 32 4.95 -11.66 3.92
N PRO A 33 5.75 -12.57 4.52
CA PRO A 33 5.50 -14.00 4.37
C PRO A 33 4.07 -14.33 4.78
N ALA A 34 3.33 -15.08 3.98
CA ALA A 34 2.00 -15.51 4.36
C ALA A 34 2.07 -16.58 5.45
N ASP A 35 1.16 -16.52 6.42
CA ASP A 35 0.90 -17.66 7.28
C ASP A 35 0.25 -18.77 6.45
N VAL A 36 0.76 -20.00 6.56
CA VAL A 36 0.26 -21.15 5.82
C VAL A 36 -0.02 -22.29 6.79
N LEU A 37 -1.22 -22.85 6.74
CA LEU A 37 -1.58 -23.99 7.57
C LEU A 37 -1.07 -25.29 6.94
N ARG A 38 -0.67 -26.25 7.79
CA ARG A 38 -0.19 -27.56 7.36
C ARG A 38 -1.17 -28.30 6.45
N ASP A 39 -2.46 -28.21 6.76
CA ASP A 39 -3.52 -28.88 6.01
C ASP A 39 -3.87 -28.18 4.69
N PHE A 40 -3.39 -26.94 4.49
CA PHE A 40 -3.71 -26.09 3.35
C PHE A 40 -2.46 -25.38 2.79
N PRO A 41 -1.45 -26.12 2.29
CA PRO A 41 -0.15 -25.56 1.92
C PRO A 41 -0.18 -24.56 0.74
N GLY A 42 -1.26 -24.54 -0.03
CA GLY A 42 -1.45 -23.66 -1.18
C GLY A 42 -2.30 -22.42 -0.93
N MET A 43 -2.67 -22.15 0.33
CA MET A 43 -3.54 -21.02 0.70
C MET A 43 -2.90 -20.17 1.80
N CYS A 44 -3.12 -18.87 1.76
CA CYS A 44 -2.77 -17.97 2.86
C CYS A 44 -3.78 -18.15 4.01
N PHE A 45 -3.34 -17.98 5.25
CA PHE A 45 -4.21 -18.00 6.42
C PHE A 45 -4.48 -16.57 6.92
N ALA A 46 -5.73 -16.14 6.83
CA ALA A 46 -6.19 -14.85 7.33
C ALA A 46 -6.49 -14.95 8.83
N SER A 47 -5.51 -14.60 9.68
CA SER A 47 -5.64 -14.67 11.13
C SER A 47 -6.80 -13.83 11.69
N THR A 48 -7.06 -12.66 11.10
CA THR A 48 -8.18 -11.77 11.48
C THR A 48 -9.56 -12.37 11.24
N ARG A 49 -9.67 -13.36 10.34
CA ARG A 49 -10.92 -14.04 9.98
C ARG A 49 -10.96 -15.51 10.38
N CYS A 50 -9.85 -16.06 10.88
CA CYS A 50 -9.66 -17.49 11.14
C CYS A 50 -10.07 -18.36 9.94
N ALA A 51 -9.61 -17.99 8.73
CA ALA A 51 -9.99 -18.65 7.48
C ALA A 51 -8.82 -18.71 6.50
N THR A 52 -8.82 -19.68 5.59
CA THR A 52 -7.88 -19.76 4.47
C THR A 52 -8.37 -18.94 3.28
N VAL A 53 -7.44 -18.37 2.53
CA VAL A 53 -7.69 -17.51 1.37
C VAL A 53 -6.82 -17.98 0.21
N GLU A 54 -7.44 -18.22 -0.94
CA GLU A 54 -6.73 -18.62 -2.15
C GLU A 54 -5.88 -17.49 -2.73
N PRO A 55 -4.78 -17.79 -3.44
CA PRO A 55 -3.99 -16.79 -4.13
C PRO A 55 -4.84 -15.94 -5.09
N GLY A 56 -4.60 -14.62 -5.09
CA GLY A 56 -5.36 -13.63 -5.85
C GLY A 56 -6.55 -13.03 -5.09
N ASN A 57 -6.99 -13.63 -4.00
CA ASN A 57 -8.11 -13.13 -3.20
C ASN A 57 -7.65 -12.21 -2.06
N SER A 58 -8.51 -11.24 -1.72
CA SER A 58 -8.28 -10.27 -0.65
C SER A 58 -9.25 -10.43 0.52
N TRP A 59 -8.82 -9.98 1.69
CA TRP A 59 -9.63 -9.90 2.89
C TRP A 59 -9.38 -8.62 3.66
N ASP A 60 -10.39 -8.20 4.42
CA ASP A 60 -10.32 -7.06 5.33
C ASP A 60 -9.64 -7.45 6.65
N LEU A 61 -8.84 -6.54 7.19
CA LEU A 61 -8.05 -6.72 8.42
C LEU A 61 -8.77 -6.29 9.71
N SER A 62 -10.08 -6.01 9.66
CA SER A 62 -10.88 -5.66 10.83
C SER A 62 -10.57 -6.57 12.02
N PRO A 63 -10.31 -5.98 13.22
CA PRO A 63 -10.58 -4.59 13.61
C PRO A 63 -9.49 -3.57 13.21
N PHE A 64 -8.44 -3.97 12.49
CA PHE A 64 -7.44 -3.03 11.98
C PHE A 64 -7.90 -2.41 10.66
N CYS A 65 -7.55 -1.15 10.43
CA CYS A 65 -7.86 -0.47 9.17
C CYS A 65 -6.85 -0.87 8.08
N GLY A 66 -7.20 -1.90 7.32
CA GLY A 66 -6.37 -2.39 6.24
C GLY A 66 -7.02 -3.52 5.45
N ARG A 67 -6.36 -3.91 4.38
CA ARG A 67 -6.72 -5.05 3.53
C ARG A 67 -5.48 -5.86 3.26
N SER A 68 -5.63 -7.17 3.24
CA SER A 68 -4.60 -8.10 2.81
C SER A 68 -5.02 -8.82 1.54
N THR A 69 -4.03 -9.23 0.75
CA THR A 69 -4.22 -10.05 -0.46
C THR A 69 -3.23 -11.20 -0.46
N CYS A 70 -3.71 -12.41 -0.74
CA CYS A 70 -2.85 -13.58 -0.87
C CYS A 70 -2.18 -13.53 -2.24
N VAL A 71 -0.85 -13.51 -2.30
CA VAL A 71 -0.10 -13.44 -3.56
C VAL A 71 0.97 -14.51 -3.62
N VAL A 72 1.35 -14.91 -4.82
CA VAL A 72 2.45 -15.83 -5.05
C VAL A 72 3.67 -15.00 -5.45
N SER A 73 4.80 -15.23 -4.78
CA SER A 73 6.08 -14.63 -5.16
C SER A 73 6.58 -15.15 -6.51
N GLU A 74 7.48 -14.38 -7.13
CA GLU A 74 8.22 -14.79 -8.33
C GLU A 74 9.48 -15.61 -8.02
N ASP A 75 9.68 -15.96 -6.73
CA ASP A 75 10.83 -16.74 -6.27
C ASP A 75 10.79 -18.19 -6.82
N GLN A 76 11.95 -18.85 -6.83
CA GLN A 76 12.08 -20.25 -7.22
C GLN A 76 12.71 -21.05 -6.06
N PRO A 77 11.94 -21.91 -5.35
CA PRO A 77 10.54 -22.25 -5.57
C PRO A 77 9.57 -21.12 -5.15
N PRO A 78 8.35 -21.06 -5.74
CA PRO A 78 7.37 -20.04 -5.39
C PRO A 78 6.88 -20.22 -3.96
N ARG A 79 6.80 -19.10 -3.24
CA ARG A 79 6.28 -18.99 -1.88
C ARG A 79 5.07 -18.07 -1.83
N LEU A 80 4.17 -18.31 -0.87
CA LEU A 80 3.01 -17.46 -0.61
C LEU A 80 3.44 -16.24 0.21
N LEU A 81 2.96 -15.08 -0.20
CA LEU A 81 3.13 -13.81 0.47
C LEU A 81 1.75 -13.20 0.73
N GLU A 82 1.69 -12.35 1.74
CA GLU A 82 0.52 -11.52 2.02
C GLU A 82 0.89 -10.07 1.68
N LEU A 83 0.21 -9.50 0.69
CA LEU A 83 0.29 -8.08 0.38
C LEU A 83 -0.65 -7.34 1.33
N VAL A 84 -0.07 -6.68 2.32
CA VAL A 84 -0.77 -5.87 3.32
C VAL A 84 -0.83 -4.43 2.83
N GLU A 85 -2.04 -3.89 2.72
CA GLU A 85 -2.34 -2.49 2.48
C GLU A 85 -3.00 -1.91 3.75
N ASP A 86 -2.33 -0.98 4.42
CA ASP A 86 -2.80 -0.37 5.67
C ASP A 86 -2.61 1.15 5.64
N CYS A 87 -2.94 1.85 6.72
CA CYS A 87 -2.79 3.32 6.81
C CYS A 87 -1.34 3.77 7.02
N GLY A 88 -0.38 2.85 7.12
CA GLY A 88 1.01 3.14 7.40
C GLY A 88 1.31 3.52 8.85
N PRO A 89 2.56 3.93 9.14
CA PRO A 89 2.96 4.37 10.46
C PRO A 89 2.20 5.63 10.86
N LEU A 90 1.82 5.70 12.14
CA LEU A 90 1.26 6.92 12.69
C LEU A 90 2.33 8.04 12.72
N PRO A 91 1.91 9.30 12.59
CA PRO A 91 2.83 10.42 12.71
C PRO A 91 3.44 10.49 14.11
N LEU A 92 4.63 11.07 14.21
CA LEU A 92 5.28 11.39 15.46
C LEU A 92 4.39 12.33 16.28
N ALA A 93 4.36 12.12 17.59
CA ALA A 93 3.52 12.91 18.49
C ALA A 93 3.90 14.38 18.41
N ASN A 94 2.96 15.22 17.94
CA ASN A 94 3.12 16.66 17.82
C ASN A 94 1.93 17.34 18.50
N PRO A 95 2.13 18.20 19.53
CA PRO A 95 1.03 18.86 20.22
C PRO A 95 0.20 19.80 19.32
N LYS A 96 0.76 20.23 18.18
CA LYS A 96 0.13 21.12 17.19
C LYS A 96 -0.68 20.38 16.13
N CYS A 97 -0.70 19.04 16.16
CA CYS A 97 -1.47 18.20 15.26
C CYS A 97 -2.29 17.21 16.07
N LYS A 98 -3.60 17.13 15.83
CA LYS A 98 -4.50 16.25 16.57
C LYS A 98 -5.26 15.36 15.60
N LEU A 99 -5.57 14.14 16.06
CA LEU A 99 -6.50 13.27 15.35
C LEU A 99 -7.86 13.97 15.29
N ASP A 100 -8.37 14.17 14.08
CA ASP A 100 -9.69 14.71 13.83
C ASP A 100 -10.72 13.60 14.02
N THR A 101 -11.35 13.55 15.19
CA THR A 101 -12.33 12.51 15.54
C THR A 101 -13.64 12.64 14.77
N ASP A 102 -13.95 13.83 14.26
CA ASP A 102 -15.19 14.09 13.53
C ASP A 102 -15.02 13.70 12.06
N ALA A 103 -13.85 13.93 11.49
CA ALA A 103 -13.49 13.50 10.14
C ALA A 103 -13.11 12.01 10.07
N THR A 104 -12.52 11.43 11.13
CA THR A 104 -12.06 10.04 11.14
C THR A 104 -13.19 9.06 11.47
N ASN A 105 -13.65 8.30 10.47
CA ASN A 105 -14.60 7.22 10.69
C ASN A 105 -13.92 5.85 10.80
N LYS A 106 -13.56 5.44 12.02
CA LYS A 106 -12.85 4.18 12.29
C LYS A 106 -13.61 2.89 11.88
N THR A 107 -14.91 2.96 11.64
CA THR A 107 -15.73 1.79 11.24
C THR A 107 -15.96 1.72 9.73
N ALA A 108 -15.49 2.70 8.97
CA ALA A 108 -15.58 2.67 7.52
C ALA A 108 -14.70 1.54 6.93
N PRO A 109 -15.04 0.99 5.75
CA PRO A 109 -14.16 0.07 5.05
C PRO A 109 -12.83 0.75 4.67
N PHE A 110 -11.72 0.00 4.72
CA PHE A 110 -10.43 0.49 4.21
C PHE A 110 -10.56 0.93 2.74
N PRO A 111 -10.01 2.10 2.34
CA PRO A 111 -9.11 2.99 3.11
C PRO A 111 -9.81 4.10 3.91
N GLY A 112 -11.14 4.13 3.95
CA GLY A 112 -11.91 5.20 4.60
C GLY A 112 -11.78 5.24 6.14
N CYS A 113 -11.32 4.15 6.76
CA CYS A 113 -11.07 4.12 8.21
C CYS A 113 -9.71 4.70 8.63
N CYS A 114 -8.89 5.17 7.69
CA CYS A 114 -7.58 5.70 8.02
C CYS A 114 -7.68 7.01 8.82
N PRO A 115 -6.79 7.22 9.80
CA PRO A 115 -6.83 8.39 10.68
C PRO A 115 -6.55 9.68 9.90
N ILE A 116 -7.40 10.68 10.10
CA ILE A 116 -7.24 12.02 9.55
C ILE A 116 -6.76 12.93 10.68
N PHE A 117 -5.69 13.68 10.43
CA PHE A 117 -5.11 14.60 11.41
C PHE A 117 -5.27 16.03 10.94
N THR A 118 -5.63 16.90 11.88
CA THR A 118 -5.76 18.34 11.67
C THR A 118 -4.67 19.05 12.45
N CYS A 119 -3.89 19.89 11.77
CA CYS A 119 -2.76 20.63 12.31
C CYS A 119 -3.00 22.14 12.32
N GLU A 120 -2.31 22.87 13.20
CA GLU A 120 -2.21 24.33 13.12
C GLU A 120 -1.58 24.79 11.79
N ASP A 121 -1.90 26.01 11.35
CA ASP A 121 -1.44 26.56 10.07
C ASP A 121 0.09 26.51 9.95
N GLY A 122 0.57 25.91 8.86
CA GLY A 122 2.00 25.79 8.55
C GLY A 122 2.72 24.62 9.25
N VAL A 123 2.02 23.83 10.06
CA VAL A 123 2.60 22.65 10.71
C VAL A 123 2.33 21.40 9.86
N LYS A 124 3.40 20.69 9.49
CA LYS A 124 3.33 19.39 8.80
C LYS A 124 3.49 18.24 9.80
N LEU A 125 2.88 17.10 9.49
CA LEU A 125 3.08 15.86 10.23
C LEU A 125 4.43 15.25 9.87
N GLU A 126 5.24 14.98 10.88
CA GLU A 126 6.45 14.19 10.74
C GLU A 126 6.11 12.73 11.01
N TYR A 127 6.68 11.81 10.24
CA TYR A 127 6.46 10.38 10.41
C TYR A 127 7.78 9.69 10.77
N PRO A 128 7.73 8.59 11.53
CA PRO A 128 8.91 7.76 11.75
C PRO A 128 9.53 7.33 10.43
N GLU A 129 10.86 7.39 10.34
CA GLU A 129 11.60 6.76 9.24
C GLU A 129 11.36 5.25 9.30
N LEU A 130 10.81 4.69 8.23
CA LEU A 130 10.69 3.25 8.11
C LEU A 130 12.03 2.70 7.63
N PRO A 131 12.56 1.63 8.24
CA PRO A 131 13.73 0.96 7.70
C PRO A 131 13.41 0.53 6.27
N THR A 132 14.15 1.06 5.31
CA THR A 132 13.99 0.69 3.91
C THR A 132 14.45 -0.76 3.79
N PRO A 133 13.59 -1.72 3.38
CA PRO A 133 14.06 -3.06 3.13
C PRO A 133 15.15 -3.00 2.04
N ALA A 134 16.30 -3.61 2.31
CA ALA A 134 17.40 -3.70 1.35
C ALA A 134 16.86 -4.23 0.01
N PRO A 135 17.26 -3.62 -1.13
CA PRO A 135 16.82 -4.05 -2.45
C PRO A 135 17.09 -5.56 -2.64
N GLU A 136 16.14 -6.25 -3.25
CA GLU A 136 16.14 -7.72 -3.39
C GLU A 136 17.41 -8.29 -4.05
N ALA A 137 18.16 -7.46 -4.79
CA ALA A 137 19.44 -7.81 -5.38
C ALA A 137 20.52 -8.13 -4.33
N GLU A 138 20.55 -7.44 -3.19
CA GLU A 138 21.58 -7.62 -2.16
C GLU A 138 21.37 -8.91 -1.37
N LYS A 139 20.11 -9.30 -1.11
CA LYS A 139 19.76 -10.54 -0.42
C LYS A 139 20.16 -11.80 -1.22
N LYS A 140 20.05 -11.73 -2.55
CA LYS A 140 20.45 -12.83 -3.45
C LYS A 140 21.97 -13.01 -3.53
N GLU A 141 22.77 -12.01 -3.17
CA GLU A 141 24.23 -12.10 -3.19
C GLU A 141 24.81 -12.68 -1.89
N GLU A 142 24.20 -12.38 -0.73
CA GLU A 142 24.57 -12.99 0.56
C GLU A 142 24.26 -14.50 0.61
N GLU A 143 23.10 -14.92 0.09
CA GLU A 143 22.70 -16.34 0.08
C GLU A 143 23.57 -17.21 -0.84
N LYS A 144 24.26 -16.61 -1.81
CA LYS A 144 25.22 -17.29 -2.69
C LYS A 144 26.64 -17.36 -2.13
N LYS A 145 26.95 -16.62 -1.05
CA LYS A 145 28.28 -16.59 -0.41
C LYS A 145 28.34 -17.44 0.87
N ALA A 146 27.22 -17.98 1.35
CA ALA A 146 27.13 -18.86 2.51
C ALA A 146 27.24 -20.35 2.13
#